data_AF-A0A7C7QJZ7-F1
#
_entry.id   AF-A0A7C7QJZ7-F1
#
_cell.length_a   1.000
_cell.length_b   1.000
_cell.length_c   1.000
_cell.angle_alpha   90.00
_cell.angle_beta   90.00
_cell.angle_gamma   90.00
#
_symmetry.space_group_name_H-M   'P 1'
#
loop_
_entity.id
_entity.type
_entity.pdbx_description
1 polymer ?
#
loop_
_entity_poly.entity_id
_entity_poly.type
_entity_poly.pdbx_seq_one_letter_code
_entity_poly.pdbx_strand_id
1 'polypeptide(L)'
;MVEFSEREKIDYALIGAFALKAYGYTRATQDVDFIVRYEHQAKIVSYLESIGFETMYSSTGYPNHVHPLSGLGGIDLVYVKSQTAESIFGKNS
;
A
#
# COMPACT_ATOMS: atom_id res chain seq x y z
N MET A 1 -1.38 -4.85 -7.09
CA MET A 1 -1.16 -4.83 -5.63
C MET A 1 -1.93 -5.93 -4.92
N VAL A 2 -3.27 -5.93 -4.92
CA VAL A 2 -4.08 -6.98 -4.23
C VAL A 2 -3.75 -8.41 -4.69
N GLU A 3 -3.87 -8.68 -5.99
CA GLU A 3 -3.59 -10.02 -6.56
C GLU A 3 -2.14 -10.47 -6.29
N PHE A 4 -1.19 -9.54 -6.33
CA PHE A 4 0.20 -9.79 -5.97
C PHE A 4 0.31 -10.18 -4.49
N SER A 5 -0.30 -9.41 -3.58
CA SER A 5 -0.27 -9.71 -2.16
C SER A 5 -0.89 -11.06 -1.82
N GLU A 6 -2.03 -11.41 -2.43
CA GLU A 6 -2.68 -12.71 -2.22
C GLU A 6 -1.78 -13.87 -2.69
N ARG A 7 -1.21 -13.77 -3.88
CA ARG A 7 -0.29 -14.78 -4.43
C ARG A 7 0.96 -14.95 -3.57
N GLU A 8 1.53 -13.83 -3.13
CA GLU A 8 2.77 -13.80 -2.36
C GLU A 8 2.56 -13.99 -0.85
N LYS A 9 1.30 -14.16 -0.40
CA LYS A 9 0.89 -14.29 1.01
C LYS A 9 1.39 -13.12 1.88
N ILE A 10 1.19 -11.91 1.38
CA ILE A 10 1.56 -10.66 2.05
C ILE A 10 0.31 -10.09 2.70
N ASP A 11 0.35 -9.91 4.03
CA ASP A 11 -0.70 -9.19 4.76
C ASP A 11 -0.78 -7.73 4.28
N TYR A 12 -1.99 -7.29 3.95
CA TYR A 12 -2.26 -5.91 3.56
C TYR A 12 -3.60 -5.41 4.11
N ALA A 13 -3.72 -4.11 4.31
CA ALA A 13 -4.99 -3.45 4.60
C ALA A 13 -5.15 -2.23 3.71
N LEU A 14 -6.33 -2.05 3.12
CA LEU A 14 -6.70 -0.84 2.39
C LEU A 14 -7.09 0.26 3.39
N ILE A 15 -6.49 1.43 3.27
CA ILE A 15 -6.77 2.57 4.16
C ILE A 15 -7.11 3.84 3.34
N GLY A 16 -7.30 4.96 4.02
CA GLY A 16 -7.53 6.26 3.36
C GLY A 16 -8.94 6.45 2.77
N ALA A 17 -9.06 7.43 1.88
CA ALA A 17 -10.35 7.88 1.35
C ALA A 17 -11.08 6.79 0.54
N PHE A 18 -10.36 5.83 -0.03
CA PHE A 18 -10.98 4.70 -0.73
C PHE A 18 -11.69 3.73 0.23
N ALA A 19 -11.17 3.54 1.45
CA ALA A 19 -11.88 2.81 2.51
C ALA A 19 -13.15 3.56 2.94
N LEU A 20 -13.12 4.91 2.99
CA LEU A 20 -14.29 5.75 3.30
C LEU A 20 -15.32 5.81 2.15
N LYS A 21 -14.90 5.57 0.91
CA LYS A 21 -15.81 5.44 -0.24
C LYS A 21 -16.74 4.23 -0.11
N ALA A 22 -16.28 3.15 0.53
CA ALA A 22 -17.15 2.02 0.92
C ALA A 22 -18.21 2.43 1.96
N TYR A 23 -18.03 3.57 2.65
CA TYR A 23 -18.95 4.15 3.63
C TYR A 23 -19.71 5.40 3.12
N GLY A 24 -19.72 5.67 1.81
CA GLY A 24 -20.62 6.64 1.18
C GLY A 24 -20.14 8.09 1.07
N TYR A 25 -18.87 8.40 1.38
CA TYR A 25 -18.30 9.74 1.20
C TYR A 25 -17.40 9.81 -0.04
N THR A 26 -17.76 10.64 -1.02
CA THR A 26 -17.03 10.75 -2.29
C THR A 26 -16.08 11.94 -2.26
N ARG A 27 -14.79 11.69 -2.03
CA ARG A 27 -13.71 12.58 -2.48
C ARG A 27 -12.88 11.80 -3.50
N ALA A 28 -12.65 12.37 -4.67
CA ALA A 28 -11.79 11.78 -5.69
C ALA A 28 -10.32 12.05 -5.33
N THR A 29 -9.72 11.23 -4.47
CA THR A 29 -8.26 11.09 -4.47
C THR A 29 -7.91 10.04 -5.51
N GLN A 30 -6.93 10.33 -6.37
CA GLN A 30 -6.46 9.38 -7.39
C GLN A 30 -5.51 8.33 -6.80
N ASP A 31 -5.11 8.49 -5.54
CA ASP A 31 -4.13 7.66 -4.87
C ASP A 31 -4.81 6.63 -3.95
N VAL A 32 -4.27 5.41 -3.93
CA VAL A 32 -4.76 4.29 -3.12
C VAL A 32 -3.72 3.96 -2.04
N ASP A 33 -4.14 4.03 -0.79
CA ASP A 33 -3.27 3.82 0.37
C ASP A 33 -3.37 2.37 0.90
N PHE A 34 -2.22 1.74 1.13
CA PHE A 34 -2.14 0.40 1.74
C PHE A 34 -1.22 0.40 2.97
N ILE A 35 -1.61 -0.35 4.01
CA ILE A 35 -0.71 -0.79 5.08
C ILE A 35 -0.19 -2.17 4.72
N VAL A 36 1.12 -2.37 4.83
CA VAL A 36 1.80 -3.65 4.59
C VAL A 36 2.89 -3.89 5.65
N ARG A 37 3.28 -5.15 5.86
CA ARG A 37 4.39 -5.47 6.77
C ARG A 37 5.72 -4.96 6.21
N TYR A 38 6.52 -4.32 7.06
CA TYR A 38 7.85 -3.81 6.73
C TYR A 38 8.78 -4.89 6.15
N GLU A 39 8.68 -6.14 6.62
CA GLU A 39 9.47 -7.27 6.13
C GLU A 39 9.28 -7.57 4.63
N HIS A 40 8.17 -7.14 4.04
CA HIS A 40 7.89 -7.33 2.62
C HIS A 40 8.28 -6.13 1.75
N GLN A 41 8.86 -5.07 2.32
CA GLN A 41 9.17 -3.82 1.61
C GLN A 41 9.99 -4.05 0.35
N ALA A 42 11.15 -4.70 0.44
CA ALA A 42 12.01 -4.91 -0.71
C ALA A 42 11.28 -5.65 -1.84
N LYS A 43 10.47 -6.66 -1.49
CA LYS A 43 9.71 -7.47 -2.45
C LYS A 43 8.59 -6.66 -3.13
N ILE A 44 7.88 -5.83 -2.38
CA ILE A 44 6.80 -4.98 -2.89
C ILE A 44 7.37 -3.89 -3.79
N VAL A 45 8.47 -3.23 -3.37
CA VAL A 45 9.19 -2.22 -4.16
C VAL A 45 9.61 -2.82 -5.51
N SER A 46 10.31 -3.96 -5.51
CA SER A 46 10.75 -4.59 -6.75
C SER A 46 9.60 -4.99 -7.68
N TYR A 47 8.47 -5.43 -7.13
CA TYR A 47 7.29 -5.72 -7.93
C TYR A 47 6.68 -4.46 -8.55
N LEU A 48 6.48 -3.40 -7.76
CA LEU A 48 5.92 -2.14 -8.26
C LEU A 48 6.82 -1.54 -9.35
N GLU A 49 8.13 -1.56 -9.18
CA GLU A 49 9.10 -1.13 -10.19
C GLU A 49 9.02 -1.99 -11.45
N SER A 50 8.86 -3.31 -11.32
CA SER A 50 8.74 -4.22 -12.49
C SER A 50 7.49 -3.98 -13.35
N ILE A 51 6.43 -3.38 -12.78
CA ILE A 51 5.20 -3.04 -13.50
C ILE A 51 5.13 -1.55 -13.87
N GLY A 52 6.22 -0.81 -13.69
CA GLY A 52 6.38 0.56 -14.17
C GLY A 52 6.16 1.68 -13.16
N PHE A 53 5.97 1.38 -11.86
CA PHE A 53 5.96 2.43 -10.83
C PHE A 53 7.37 2.92 -10.50
N GLU A 54 7.50 4.20 -10.18
CA GLU A 54 8.71 4.78 -9.63
C GLU A 54 8.57 4.89 -8.10
N THR A 55 9.59 4.41 -7.38
CA THR A 55 9.64 4.50 -5.91
C THR A 55 10.24 5.84 -5.47
N MET A 56 9.42 6.72 -4.92
CA MET A 56 9.82 8.00 -4.37
C MET A 56 9.99 7.89 -2.85
N TYR A 57 11.24 7.83 -2.39
CA TYR A 57 11.54 7.80 -0.95
C TYR A 57 11.45 9.20 -0.35
N SER A 58 10.24 9.60 0.07
CA SER A 58 10.01 10.84 0.81
C SER A 58 10.00 10.56 2.32
N SER A 59 11.00 11.09 3.03
CA SER A 59 11.10 11.24 4.51
C SER A 59 10.60 10.10 5.43
N THR A 60 11.56 9.50 6.16
CA THR A 60 11.38 8.88 7.50
C THR A 60 10.28 7.82 7.68
N GLY A 61 9.95 7.02 6.66
CA GLY A 61 9.19 5.77 6.84
C GLY A 61 8.05 5.50 5.88
N TYR A 62 7.78 6.38 4.92
CA TYR A 62 6.67 6.26 3.98
C TYR A 62 7.17 6.47 2.55
N PRO A 63 7.55 5.41 1.80
CA PRO A 63 7.86 5.58 0.39
C PRO A 63 6.55 5.67 -0.40
N ASN A 64 6.48 6.67 -1.28
CA ASN A 64 5.36 6.87 -2.18
C ASN A 64 5.71 6.23 -3.52
N HIS A 65 4.76 5.56 -4.16
CA HIS A 65 4.98 4.95 -5.48
C HIS A 65 4.09 5.66 -6.51
N VAL A 66 4.72 6.24 -7.53
CA VAL A 66 4.02 7.00 -8.57
C VAL A 66 4.17 6.28 -9.90
N HIS A 67 3.07 6.06 -10.61
CA HIS A 67 3.15 5.58 -11.98
C HIS A 67 3.41 6.76 -12.94
N PRO A 68 4.40 6.70 -13.86
CA PRO A 68 4.82 7.82 -14.69
C PRO A 68 3.78 8.22 -15.76
N LEU A 69 2.86 7.32 -16.12
CA LEU A 69 1.71 7.64 -16.96
C LEU A 69 0.64 8.39 -16.16
N SER A 70 0.44 9.67 -16.48
CA SER A 70 -0.58 10.52 -15.88
C SER A 70 -1.99 9.95 -16.13
N GLY A 71 -2.63 9.47 -15.05
CA GLY A 71 -4.00 8.95 -15.08
C GLY A 71 -4.21 7.57 -14.45
N LEU A 72 -3.14 6.84 -14.11
CA LEU A 72 -3.24 5.54 -13.41
C LEU A 72 -3.26 5.64 -11.88
N GLY A 73 -3.05 6.84 -11.33
CA GLY A 73 -3.02 7.09 -9.87
C GLY A 73 -1.71 6.70 -9.19
N GLY A 74 -1.52 7.14 -7.95
CA GLY A 74 -0.42 6.71 -7.08
C GLY A 74 -0.81 5.55 -6.17
N ILE A 75 0.19 4.83 -5.68
CA ILE A 75 0.04 3.89 -4.57
C ILE A 75 0.90 4.39 -3.41
N ASP A 76 0.26 4.71 -2.30
CA ASP A 76 0.96 5.09 -1.07
C ASP A 76 1.05 3.86 -0.15
N LEU A 77 2.27 3.54 0.30
CA LEU A 77 2.53 2.38 1.15
C LEU A 77 3.02 2.80 2.53
N VAL A 78 2.27 2.36 3.53
CA VAL A 78 2.63 2.48 4.94
C VAL A 78 3.21 1.15 5.41
N TYR A 79 4.50 1.15 5.70
CA TYR A 79 5.19 -0.04 6.21
C TYR A 79 5.16 -0.07 7.74
N VAL A 80 4.52 -1.10 8.29
CA VAL A 80 4.43 -1.30 9.75
C VAL A 80 5.35 -2.43 10.22
N LYS A 81 6.05 -2.21 11.33
CA LYS A 81 6.89 -3.22 12.00
C LYS A 81 6.04 -4.12 12.90
N SER A 82 6.60 -5.28 13.27
CA SER A 82 5.89 -6.41 13.88
C SER A 82 4.93 -6.03 15.02
N GLN A 83 5.31 -5.21 15.99
CA GLN A 83 4.40 -4.85 17.10
C GLN A 83 3.12 -4.14 16.63
N THR A 84 3.26 -3.19 15.69
CA THR A 84 2.12 -2.47 15.10
C THR A 84 1.37 -3.37 14.12
N ALA A 85 2.10 -4.18 13.34
CA ALA A 85 1.51 -5.13 12.39
C ALA A 85 0.61 -6.15 13.09
N GLU A 86 1.03 -6.72 14.23
CA GLU A 86 0.21 -7.65 15.00
C GLU A 86 -1.06 -7.00 15.56
N SER A 87 -1.02 -5.70 15.89
CA SER A 87 -2.23 -4.99 16.33
C SER A 87 -3.24 -4.77 15.20
N ILE A 88 -2.76 -4.70 13.95
CA ILE A 88 -3.57 -4.45 12.74
C ILE A 88 -4.05 -5.76 12.11
N PHE A 89 -3.19 -6.76 12.03
CA PHE A 89 -3.44 -8.03 11.33
C PHE A 89 -3.71 -9.21 12.28
N GLY A 90 -3.31 -9.12 13.55
CA GLY A 90 -3.35 -10.23 14.52
C GLY A 90 -4.71 -10.57 15.11
N LYS A 91 -5.82 -10.13 14.50
CA LYS A 91 -7.16 -10.59 14.88
C LYS A 91 -7.78 -11.44 13.77
N ASN A 92 -7.44 -12.73 13.81
CA ASN A 92 -8.34 -13.84 13.47
C ASN A 92 -8.01 -14.97 14.46
N SER A 93 -8.73 -15.00 15.58
CA SER A 93 -8.82 -16.17 16.47
C SER A 93 -9.83 -17.15 15.89
#